data_AF-A0A6N3X649-F1
#
_entry.id   AF-A0A6N3X649-F1
#
_cell.length_a   1.000
_cell.length_b   1.000
_cell.length_c   1.000
_cell.angle_alpha   90.00
_cell.angle_beta   90.00
_cell.angle_gamma   90.00
#
_symmetry.space_group_name_H-M   'P 1'
#
loop_
_entity.id
_entity.type
_entity.pdbx_description
1 polymer ?
#
loop_
_entity_poly.entity_id
_entity_poly.type
_entity_poly.pdbx_seq_one_letter_code
_entity_poly.pdbx_strand_id
1 'polypeptide(L)'
;MHPLDEILKTWRQEAAQASFSRSRDMGTAFEELCLAFLTHDPVQAAQFRTVEFYGEWARQRGLTAGDHGIDLVAELKDEPGAYA
;
A
#
# COMPACT_ATOMS: atom_id res chain seq x y z
N MET A 1 7.49 4.75 -28.44
CA MET A 1 7.73 4.30 -27.05
C MET A 1 6.49 4.67 -26.26
N HIS A 2 5.88 3.75 -25.52
CA HIS A 2 4.63 4.03 -24.82
C HIS A 2 4.92 4.93 -23.60
N PRO A 3 4.07 5.90 -23.24
CA PRO A 3 4.30 6.78 -22.09
C PRO A 3 4.53 6.04 -20.77
N LEU A 4 3.92 4.87 -20.61
CA LEU A 4 4.14 3.98 -19.47
C LEU A 4 5.57 3.43 -19.42
N ASP A 5 6.20 3.15 -20.57
CA ASP A 5 7.55 2.60 -20.62
C ASP A 5 8.59 3.60 -20.12
N GLU A 6 8.39 4.88 -20.45
CA GLU A 6 9.22 6.00 -19.98
C GLU A 6 9.12 6.15 -18.45
N ILE A 7 7.90 6.15 -17.91
CA ILE A 7 7.66 6.27 -16.47
C ILE A 7 8.31 5.09 -15.72
N LEU A 8 8.10 3.86 -16.19
CA LEU A 8 8.66 2.66 -15.58
C LEU A 8 10.20 2.63 -15.65
N LYS A 9 10.79 3.20 -16.70
CA LYS A 9 12.24 3.26 -16.87
C LYS A 9 12.88 4.27 -15.91
N THR A 10 12.27 5.44 -15.74
CA THR A 10 12.73 6.47 -14.80
C THR A 10 12.71 5.95 -13.37
N TRP A 11 11.61 5.34 -12.92
CA TRP A 11 11.51 4.78 -11.57
C TRP A 11 12.55 3.69 -11.28
N ARG A 12 12.88 2.85 -12.28
CA ARG A 12 13.93 1.83 -12.15
C ARG A 12 15.32 2.42 -11.99
N GLN A 13 15.63 3.53 -12.66
CA GLN A 13 16.93 4.20 -12.58
C GLN A 13 17.12 4.93 -11.25
N GLU A 14 16.10 5.64 -10.78
CA GLU A 14 16.11 6.34 -9.50
C GLU A 14 16.26 5.36 -8.33
N ALA A 15 15.53 4.24 -8.38
CA ALA A 15 15.68 3.16 -7.42
C ALA A 15 17.13 2.65 -7.36
N ALA A 16 17.81 2.51 -8.51
CA ALA A 16 19.15 1.91 -8.58
C ALA A 16 20.24 2.63 -7.76
N GLN A 17 20.06 3.92 -7.44
CA GLN A 17 21.13 4.75 -6.88
C GLN A 17 21.11 4.94 -5.35
N ALA A 18 20.09 4.48 -4.63
CA ALA A 18 19.90 4.83 -3.22
C ALA A 18 20.00 3.63 -2.24
N SER A 19 21.09 2.86 -2.18
CA SER A 19 21.08 1.50 -1.56
C SER A 19 20.47 1.28 -0.15
N PHE A 20 20.42 2.26 0.77
CA PHE A 20 19.73 2.10 2.08
C PHE A 20 18.31 2.69 2.09
N SER A 21 18.14 3.88 1.51
CA SER A 21 16.83 4.51 1.31
C SER A 21 15.97 3.65 0.39
N ARG A 22 16.52 3.16 -0.72
CA ARG A 22 15.89 2.25 -1.70
C ARG A 22 15.18 1.08 -1.05
N SER A 23 15.74 0.39 -0.05
CA SER A 23 15.04 -0.79 0.49
C SER A 23 13.78 -0.39 1.27
N ARG A 24 13.83 0.71 2.04
CA ARG A 24 12.68 1.28 2.75
C ARG A 24 11.73 1.98 1.79
N ASP A 25 12.24 2.80 0.88
CA ASP A 25 11.49 3.53 -0.14
C ASP A 25 10.83 2.59 -1.16
N MET A 26 11.47 1.48 -1.54
CA MET A 26 10.84 0.44 -2.36
C MET A 26 9.81 -0.36 -1.56
N GLY A 27 10.01 -0.54 -0.25
CA GLY A 27 9.00 -1.08 0.65
C GLY A 27 7.75 -0.19 0.65
N THR A 28 7.92 1.08 1.00
CA THR A 28 6.86 2.09 0.97
C THR A 28 6.19 2.21 -0.40
N ALA A 29 6.97 2.25 -1.49
CA ALA A 29 6.40 2.30 -2.84
C ALA A 29 5.59 1.04 -3.18
N PHE A 30 5.99 -0.13 -2.68
CA PHE A 30 5.23 -1.36 -2.85
C PHE A 30 3.94 -1.35 -2.04
N GLU A 31 3.97 -0.82 -0.81
CA GLU A 31 2.78 -0.64 0.03
C GLU A 31 1.79 0.34 -0.63
N GLU A 32 2.26 1.48 -1.16
CA GLU A 32 1.44 2.45 -1.89
C GLU A 32 0.82 1.82 -3.15
N LEU A 33 1.58 1.02 -3.89
CA LEU A 33 1.07 0.26 -5.03
C LEU A 33 -0.03 -0.70 -4.60
N CYS A 34 0.17 -1.43 -3.49
CA CYS A 34 -0.82 -2.36 -2.96
C CYS A 34 -2.08 -1.62 -2.51
N LEU A 35 -1.94 -0.48 -1.82
CA LEU A 35 -3.06 0.38 -1.43
C LEU A 35 -3.87 0.82 -2.66
N ALA A 36 -3.20 1.32 -3.70
CA ALA A 36 -3.84 1.76 -4.93
C ALA A 36 -4.55 0.60 -5.65
N PHE A 37 -3.90 -0.56 -5.74
CA PHE A 37 -4.48 -1.76 -6.34
C PHE A 37 -5.73 -2.23 -5.57
N LEU A 38 -5.63 -2.39 -4.25
CA LEU A 38 -6.75 -2.86 -3.42
C LEU A 38 -7.93 -1.87 -3.40
N THR A 39 -7.64 -0.58 -3.58
CA THR A 39 -8.67 0.48 -3.60
C THR A 39 -9.35 0.62 -4.96
N HIS A 40 -8.62 0.44 -6.07
CA HIS A 40 -9.10 0.82 -7.40
C HIS A 40 -9.34 -0.34 -8.37
N ASP A 41 -8.73 -1.51 -8.16
CA ASP A 41 -9.05 -2.68 -8.96
C ASP A 41 -10.52 -3.08 -8.75
N PRO A 42 -11.33 -3.31 -9.80
CA PRO A 42 -12.75 -3.59 -9.65
C PRO A 42 -13.07 -4.82 -8.77
N VAL A 43 -12.22 -5.84 -8.78
CA VAL A 43 -12.42 -7.06 -7.98
C VAL A 43 -12.09 -6.79 -6.52
N GLN A 44 -11.00 -6.06 -6.25
CA GLN A 44 -10.64 -5.69 -4.87
C GLN A 44 -11.60 -4.66 -4.29
N ALA A 45 -11.94 -3.63 -5.06
CA ALA A 45 -12.91 -2.61 -4.69
C ALA A 45 -14.32 -3.19 -4.50
N ALA A 46 -14.67 -4.33 -5.10
CA ALA A 46 -15.92 -5.03 -4.81
C ALA A 46 -15.90 -5.72 -3.43
N GLN A 47 -14.72 -6.13 -2.94
CA GLN A 47 -14.56 -6.86 -1.68
C GLN A 47 -14.30 -5.94 -0.49
N PHE A 48 -13.49 -4.90 -0.66
CA PHE A 48 -13.03 -4.04 0.43
C PHE A 48 -13.71 -2.68 0.43
N ARG A 49 -14.13 -2.25 1.61
CA ARG A 49 -14.82 -0.98 1.85
C ARG A 49 -13.84 0.17 1.95
N THR A 50 -12.80 -0.05 2.74
CA THR A 50 -11.68 0.87 2.95
C THR A 50 -10.41 0.04 3.00
N VAL A 51 -9.30 0.64 2.57
CA VAL A 51 -7.96 0.10 2.70
C VAL A 51 -7.09 1.23 3.22
N GLU A 52 -6.35 0.99 4.29
CA GLU A 52 -5.55 2.00 4.99
C GLU A 52 -4.20 1.41 5.40
N PHE A 53 -3.18 2.26 5.56
CA PHE A 53 -1.95 1.83 6.24
C PHE A 53 -2.25 1.44 7.68
N TYR A 54 -1.66 0.33 8.15
CA TYR A 54 -1.88 -0.19 9.50
C TYR A 54 -1.63 0.88 10.56
N GLY A 55 -0.57 1.68 10.42
CA GLY A 55 -0.23 2.73 11.38
C GLY A 55 -1.33 3.77 11.55
N GLU A 56 -1.95 4.21 10.45
CA GLU A 56 -3.06 5.16 10.51
C GLU A 56 -4.33 4.50 11.09
N TRP A 57 -4.66 3.29 10.62
CA TRP A 57 -5.80 2.53 11.12
C TRP A 57 -5.72 2.27 12.64
N ALA A 58 -4.52 1.91 13.14
CA ALA A 58 -4.24 1.68 14.55
C ALA A 58 -4.36 2.96 15.37
N ARG A 59 -3.78 4.07 14.87
CA ARG A 59 -3.83 5.37 15.53
C ARG A 59 -5.26 5.89 15.70
N GLN A 60 -6.12 5.69 14.70
CA GLN A 60 -7.55 6.03 14.78
C GLN A 60 -8.29 5.25 15.88
N ARG A 61 -7.79 4.08 16.27
CA ARG A 61 -8.38 3.17 17.28
C ARG A 61 -7.68 3.23 18.64
N GLY A 62 -6.73 4.15 18.83
CA GLY A 62 -5.94 4.24 20.05
C GLY A 62 -5.00 3.05 20.27
N LEU A 63 -4.73 2.27 19.22
CA LEU A 63 -3.77 1.16 19.23
C LEU A 63 -2.37 1.67 18.89
N THR A 64 -1.36 0.92 19.31
CA THR A 64 0.03 1.25 19.00
C THR A 64 0.31 0.94 17.52
N ALA A 65 0.81 1.91 16.76
CA ALA A 65 1.32 1.73 15.40
C ALA A 65 2.68 0.98 15.37
N GLY A 66 2.84 -0.01 16.25
CA GLY A 66 4.08 -0.78 16.37
C GLY A 66 4.32 -1.66 15.15
N ASP A 67 5.57 -2.07 14.98
CA ASP A 67 6.00 -2.97 13.91
C ASP A 67 5.53 -4.41 14.20
N HIS A 68 4.30 -4.71 13.78
CA HIS A 68 3.72 -6.05 13.86
C HIS A 68 3.92 -6.83 12.53
N GLY A 69 4.68 -6.28 11.58
CA GLY A 69 4.81 -6.83 10.23
C GLY A 69 3.54 -6.73 9.37
N ILE A 70 2.61 -5.84 9.75
CA ILE A 70 1.37 -5.57 9.00
C ILE A 70 1.50 -4.19 8.36
N ASP A 71 1.45 -4.13 7.03
CA ASP A 71 1.61 -2.89 6.28
C ASP A 71 0.26 -2.18 6.02
N LEU A 72 -0.75 -2.94 5.59
CA LEU A 72 -2.09 -2.45 5.24
C LEU A 72 -3.18 -3.22 6.01
N VAL A 73 -4.32 -2.58 6.20
CA VAL A 73 -5.54 -3.17 6.76
C VAL A 73 -6.71 -2.81 5.84
N ALA A 74 -7.56 -3.80 5.52
CA ALA A 74 -8.75 -3.58 4.73
C ALA A 74 -10.02 -3.96 5.50
N GLU A 75 -11.05 -3.13 5.45
CA GLU A 75 -12.38 -3.48 5.98
C GLU A 75 -13.19 -4.22 4.92
N LEU A 76 -13.79 -5.36 5.29
CA LEU A 76 -14.66 -6.12 4.38
C LEU A 76 -15.97 -5.36 4.11
N LYS A 77 -16.43 -5.35 2.85
CA LYS A 77 -17.72 -4.73 2.51
C LYS A 77 -18.90 -5.47 3.10
N ASP A 78 -18.87 -6.79 2.99
CA ASP A 78 -19.97 -7.68 3.36
C ASP A 78 -20.07 -7.89 4.88
N GLU A 79 -18.98 -7.65 5.60
CA GLU A 79 -18.91 -7.79 7.06
C GLU A 79 -18.32 -6.52 7.68
N PRO A 80 -19.15 -5.48 7.90
CA PRO A 80 -18.69 -4.22 8.49
C PRO A 80 -18.01 -4.43 9.85
N GLY A 81 -16.82 -3.86 10.01
CA GLY A 81 -16.00 -4.03 11.21
C GLY A 81 -15.16 -5.32 11.27
N ALA A 82 -15.24 -6.20 10.25
CA ALA A 82 -14.26 -7.26 10.04
C ALA A 82 -13.09 -6.72 9.18
N TYR A 83 -11.86 -7.07 9.58
CA TYR A 83 -10.63 -6.58 8.95
C TYR A 83 -9.79 -7.74 8.42
N ALA A 84 -9.19 -7.53 7.25
CA ALA A 84 -8.22 -8.40 6.61
C ALA A 84 -6.85 -7.71 6.48
#